data_AF-A0A933S411-F1
#
_entry.id   AF-A0A933S411-F1
#
_cell.length_a   1.000
_cell.length_b   1.000
_cell.length_c   1.000
_cell.angle_alpha   90.00
_cell.angle_beta   90.00
_cell.angle_gamma   90.00
#
_symmetry.space_group_name_H-M   'P 1'
#
loop_
_entity.id
_entity.type
_entity.pdbx_description
1 polymer ?
#
loop_
_entity_poly.entity_id
_entity_poly.type
_entity_poly.pdbx_seq_one_letter_code
_entity_poly.pdbx_strand_id
1 'polypeptide(L)'
;MPTPLDELMERLRAVEAEIEVELAKRREALRWHLDNQRIVFEQGVERLHSAIKTRLSHYIRDANPWIVITAPVIYALIVPFVILDVSVMAYQAICFPIYKIPKVRRRDYLVFDRHHLAYLNLLEKINCAYCSYGNGVIAFAREVAARTEVYWCPIKHARRVLGPHPHYQGFADFGDAEAYRAKIAEMQGGVKIDGAG
;
A
#
# COMPACT_ATOMS: atom_id res chain seq x y z
N MET A 1 12.64 -4.08 -32.38
CA MET A 1 11.64 -3.00 -32.50
C MET A 1 10.79 -3.05 -31.24
N PRO A 2 10.51 -1.92 -30.58
CA PRO A 2 9.60 -1.90 -29.44
C PRO A 2 8.23 -2.42 -29.89
N THR A 3 7.60 -3.24 -29.06
CA THR A 3 6.27 -3.77 -29.34
C THR A 3 5.22 -2.67 -29.09
N PRO A 4 4.02 -2.76 -29.68
CA PRO A 4 2.92 -1.84 -29.36
C PRO A 4 2.59 -1.76 -27.86
N LEU A 5 2.85 -2.83 -27.10
CA LEU A 5 2.67 -2.87 -25.66
C LEU A 5 3.71 -2.00 -24.94
N ASP A 6 4.97 -2.04 -25.39
CA ASP A 6 6.07 -1.26 -24.80
C ASP A 6 5.79 0.24 -24.92
N GLU A 7 5.27 0.69 -26.07
CA GLU A 7 4.87 2.08 -26.28
C GLU A 7 3.72 2.51 -25.35
N LEU A 8 2.73 1.63 -25.14
CA LEU A 8 1.62 1.91 -24.22
C LEU A 8 2.09 1.98 -22.77
N MET A 9 3.02 1.11 -22.37
CA MET A 9 3.62 1.12 -21.04
C MET A 9 4.45 2.38 -20.79
N GLU A 10 5.20 2.84 -21.79
CA GLU A 10 5.99 4.07 -21.68
C GLU A 10 5.07 5.30 -21.52
N ARG A 11 3.98 5.37 -22.29
CA ARG A 11 2.96 6.43 -22.13
C ARG A 11 2.30 6.38 -20.75
N LEU A 12 1.99 5.19 -20.23
CA LEU A 12 1.41 5.06 -18.90
C LEU A 12 2.34 5.66 -17.83
N ARG A 13 3.64 5.32 -17.88
CA ARG A 13 4.64 5.84 -16.94
C ARG A 13 4.77 7.36 -17.03
N ALA A 14 4.73 7.91 -18.25
CA ALA A 14 4.76 9.37 -18.45
C ALA A 14 3.55 10.06 -17.81
N VAL A 15 2.35 9.51 -18.03
CA VAL A 15 1.11 10.04 -17.45
C VAL A 15 1.09 9.91 -15.92
N GLU A 16 1.56 8.78 -15.37
CA GLU A 16 1.70 8.60 -13.92
C GLU A 16 2.62 9.66 -13.30
N ALA A 17 3.77 9.94 -13.93
CA ALA A 17 4.69 10.98 -13.49
C ALA A 17 4.07 12.38 -13.53
N GLU A 18 3.30 12.70 -14.58
CA GLU A 18 2.56 13.97 -14.66
C GLU A 18 1.52 14.10 -13.54
N ILE A 19 0.79 13.02 -13.23
CA ILE A 19 -0.17 12.99 -12.12
C ILE A 19 0.53 13.23 -10.79
N GLU A 20 1.68 12.60 -10.55
CA GLU A 20 2.44 12.80 -9.31
C GLU A 20 2.90 14.25 -9.14
N VAL A 21 3.36 14.88 -10.22
CA VAL A 21 3.74 16.30 -10.22
C VAL A 21 2.54 17.20 -9.91
N GLU A 22 1.39 16.93 -10.53
CA GLU A 22 0.16 17.71 -10.30
C GLU A 22 -0.37 17.51 -8.87
N LEU A 23 -0.32 16.28 -8.35
CA LEU A 23 -0.64 16.00 -6.95
C LEU A 23 0.31 16.73 -6.01
N ALA A 24 1.62 16.77 -6.29
CA ALA A 24 2.60 17.50 -5.50
C ALA A 24 2.29 19.02 -5.47
N LYS A 25 2.00 19.63 -6.63
CA LYS A 25 1.59 21.04 -6.72
C LYS A 25 0.32 21.34 -5.90
N ARG A 26 -0.67 20.44 -5.97
CA ARG A 26 -1.90 20.57 -5.16
C ARG A 26 -1.63 20.43 -3.66
N ARG A 27 -0.68 19.58 -3.26
CA ARG A 27 -0.26 19.45 -1.85
C ARG A 27 0.38 20.74 -1.34
N GLU A 28 1.22 21.39 -2.15
CA GLU A 28 1.80 22.71 -1.82
C GLU A 28 0.72 23.80 -1.71
N ALA A 29 -0.27 23.78 -2.61
CA ALA A 29 -1.41 24.71 -2.56
C ALA A 29 -2.30 24.53 -1.30
N LEU A 30 -2.31 23.33 -0.72
CA LEU A 30 -3.03 23.00 0.53
C LEU A 30 -2.24 23.38 1.81
N ARG A 31 -1.04 23.98 1.69
CA ARG A 31 -0.23 24.57 2.78
C ARG A 31 -0.01 23.69 4.01
N TRP A 32 0.30 22.41 3.79
CA TRP A 32 0.84 21.54 4.84
C TRP A 32 2.26 21.13 4.47
N HIS A 33 3.20 21.23 5.41
CA HIS A 33 4.59 20.84 5.20
C HIS A 33 4.87 19.50 5.88
N LEU A 34 5.48 18.55 5.15
CA LEU A 34 5.93 17.27 5.69
C LEU A 34 7.40 17.44 6.12
N ASP A 35 7.63 17.68 7.40
CA ASP A 35 8.99 17.78 7.96
C ASP A 35 9.26 16.53 8.80
N ASN A 36 10.23 15.71 8.39
CA ASN A 36 10.65 14.49 9.09
C ASN A 36 9.49 13.60 9.59
N GLN A 37 8.61 13.16 8.67
CA GLN A 37 7.44 12.32 8.97
C GLN A 37 6.40 12.96 9.90
N ARG A 38 6.42 14.29 10.07
CA ARG A 38 5.40 15.04 10.81
C ARG A 38 4.78 16.08 9.90
N ILE A 39 3.44 16.07 9.83
CA ILE A 39 2.69 17.11 9.13
C ILE A 39 2.59 18.31 10.07
N VAL A 40 3.24 19.42 9.71
CA VAL A 40 3.14 20.69 10.41
C VAL A 40 2.16 21.58 9.63
N PHE A 41 1.01 21.86 10.22
CA PHE A 41 0.01 22.77 9.68
C PHE A 41 0.34 24.21 10.10
N GLU A 42 0.21 25.20 9.19
CA GLU A 42 0.32 26.62 9.58
C GLU A 42 -0.74 26.96 10.66
N GLN A 43 -0.36 27.78 11.65
CA GLN A 43 -1.12 28.11 12.87
C GLN A 43 -2.57 28.60 12.64
N GLY A 44 -2.95 28.96 11.41
CA GLY A 44 -4.32 29.34 11.03
C GLY A 44 -5.28 28.15 10.79
N VAL A 45 -4.77 27.00 10.33
CA VAL A 45 -5.58 25.83 9.95
C VAL A 45 -6.04 25.03 11.18
N GLU A 46 -5.21 24.98 12.23
CA GLU A 46 -5.56 24.32 13.50
C GLU A 46 -6.77 24.94 14.19
N ARG A 47 -6.96 26.26 14.06
CA ARG A 47 -8.13 26.99 14.58
C ARG A 47 -9.41 26.67 13.80
N LEU A 48 -9.31 26.53 12.47
CA LEU A 48 -10.45 26.12 11.64
C LEU A 48 -10.84 24.66 11.90
N HIS A 49 -9.85 23.78 12.03
CA HIS A 49 -10.05 22.37 12.32
C HIS A 49 -10.61 22.13 13.73
N SER A 50 -10.14 22.87 14.73
CA SER A 50 -10.70 22.79 16.09
C SER A 50 -12.11 23.37 16.19
N ALA A 51 -12.48 24.33 15.34
CA ALA A 51 -13.85 24.86 15.24
C ALA A 51 -14.84 23.91 14.56
N ILE A 52 -14.37 23.09 13.60
CA ILE A 52 -15.19 22.08 12.89
C ILE A 52 -15.31 20.76 13.68
N LYS A 53 -14.51 20.60 14.74
CA LYS A 53 -14.50 19.41 15.59
C LYS A 53 -15.88 19.16 16.20
N THR A 54 -16.59 18.17 15.69
CA THR A 54 -17.81 17.66 16.32
C THR A 54 -17.46 17.13 17.71
N ARG A 55 -18.26 17.40 18.74
CA ARG A 55 -17.97 16.85 20.07
C ARG A 55 -18.22 15.33 20.07
N LEU A 56 -17.35 14.57 20.75
CA LEU A 56 -17.47 13.11 20.92
C LEU A 56 -18.86 12.68 21.40
N SER A 57 -19.51 13.50 22.23
CA SER A 57 -20.87 13.28 22.74
C SER A 57 -21.96 13.41 21.67
N HIS A 58 -21.82 14.30 20.68
CA HIS A 58 -22.77 14.42 19.57
C HIS A 58 -22.62 13.25 18.60
N TYR A 59 -21.37 12.82 18.35
CA TYR A 59 -21.07 11.67 17.51
C TYR A 59 -21.64 10.36 18.06
N ILE A 60 -21.53 10.13 19.37
CA ILE A 60 -22.10 8.94 20.02
C ILE A 60 -23.63 9.02 20.09
N ARG A 61 -24.22 10.22 20.23
CA ARG A 61 -25.68 10.41 20.30
C ARG A 61 -26.37 10.27 18.94
N ASP A 62 -25.71 10.66 17.85
CA ASP A 62 -26.22 10.51 16.48
C ASP A 62 -25.76 9.19 15.82
N ALA A 63 -24.88 8.44 16.47
CA ALA A 63 -24.43 7.15 15.95
C ALA A 63 -25.62 6.19 15.86
N ASN A 64 -25.89 5.71 14.66
CA ASN A 64 -26.90 4.69 14.42
C ASN A 64 -26.60 3.48 15.33
N PRO A 65 -27.54 3.04 16.18
CA PRO A 65 -27.33 1.93 17.12
C PRO A 65 -26.81 0.66 16.45
N TRP A 66 -27.19 0.43 15.18
CA TRP A 66 -26.70 -0.71 14.38
C TRP A 66 -25.19 -0.67 14.11
N ILE A 67 -24.60 0.52 14.01
CA ILE A 67 -23.15 0.69 13.82
C ILE A 67 -22.41 0.31 15.10
N VAL A 68 -22.95 0.65 16.28
CA VAL A 68 -22.35 0.30 17.57
C VAL A 68 -22.39 -1.21 17.80
N ILE A 69 -23.48 -1.88 17.38
CA ILE A 69 -23.64 -3.34 17.49
C ILE A 69 -22.68 -4.09 16.54
N THR A 70 -22.41 -3.54 15.35
CA THR A 70 -21.51 -4.17 14.37
C THR A 70 -20.04 -3.83 14.58
N ALA A 71 -19.73 -2.77 15.34
CA ALA A 71 -18.36 -2.37 15.64
C ALA A 71 -17.50 -3.52 16.22
N PRO A 72 -17.94 -4.31 17.22
CA PRO A 72 -17.17 -5.45 17.71
C PRO A 72 -16.78 -6.46 16.63
N VAL A 73 -17.66 -6.71 15.65
CA VAL A 73 -17.39 -7.64 14.54
C VAL A 73 -16.31 -7.09 13.62
N ILE A 74 -16.37 -5.79 13.29
CA ILE A 74 -15.34 -5.12 12.49
C ILE A 74 -14.00 -5.16 13.22
N TYR A 75 -13.99 -4.76 14.50
CA TYR A 75 -12.77 -4.73 15.30
C TYR A 75 -12.18 -6.13 15.55
N ALA A 76 -12.99 -7.19 15.58
CA ALA A 76 -12.49 -8.56 15.71
C ALA A 76 -11.53 -8.96 14.58
N LEU A 77 -11.66 -8.39 13.37
CA LEU A 77 -10.73 -8.63 12.26
C LEU A 77 -9.30 -8.09 12.52
N ILE A 78 -9.08 -7.32 13.59
CA ILE A 78 -7.71 -6.94 13.98
C ILE A 78 -6.86 -8.18 14.30
N VAL A 79 -7.48 -9.21 14.89
CA VAL A 79 -6.78 -10.44 15.27
C VAL A 79 -6.22 -11.17 14.05
N PRO A 80 -7.01 -11.51 13.01
CA PRO A 80 -6.45 -12.12 11.81
C PRO A 80 -5.46 -11.21 11.07
N PHE A 81 -5.64 -9.87 11.09
CA PHE A 81 -4.64 -8.97 10.51
C PHE A 81 -3.29 -9.03 11.22
N VAL A 82 -3.28 -9.04 12.56
CA VAL A 82 -2.04 -9.15 13.34
C VAL A 82 -1.38 -10.52 13.12
N ILE A 83 -2.17 -11.59 13.08
CA ILE A 83 -1.64 -12.93 12.79
C ILE A 83 -0.99 -12.95 11.40
N LEU A 84 -1.68 -12.43 10.38
CA LEU A 84 -1.15 -12.33 9.02
C LEU A 84 0.15 -11.51 8.99
N ASP A 85 0.16 -10.32 9.61
CA ASP A 85 1.33 -9.42 9.67
C ASP A 85 2.55 -10.15 10.26
N VAL A 86 2.38 -10.80 11.41
CA VAL A 86 3.47 -11.56 12.08
C VAL A 86 3.90 -12.76 11.23
N SER A 87 2.97 -13.52 10.69
CA SER A 87 3.28 -14.68 9.83
C SER A 87 4.06 -14.27 8.58
N VAL A 88 3.66 -13.19 7.91
CA VAL A 88 4.35 -12.66 6.72
C VAL A 88 5.73 -12.12 7.09
N MET A 89 5.85 -11.41 8.22
CA MET A 89 7.14 -10.94 8.72
C MET A 89 8.11 -12.11 8.99
N ALA A 90 7.63 -13.17 9.64
CA ALA A 90 8.42 -14.38 9.90
C ALA A 90 8.82 -15.09 8.60
N TYR A 91 7.86 -15.26 7.67
CA TYR A 91 8.10 -15.85 6.35
C TYR A 91 9.19 -15.08 5.58
N GLN A 92 9.07 -13.75 5.48
CA GLN A 92 10.09 -12.91 4.86
C GLN A 92 11.44 -13.03 5.58
N ALA A 93 11.46 -13.03 6.91
CA ALA A 93 12.69 -13.08 7.68
C ALA A 93 13.48 -14.37 7.44
N ILE A 94 12.78 -15.50 7.25
CA ILE A 94 13.36 -16.84 7.08
C ILE A 94 13.66 -17.10 5.60
N CYS A 95 12.67 -16.95 4.71
CA CYS A 95 12.77 -17.40 3.32
C CYS A 95 13.55 -16.43 2.44
N PHE A 96 13.38 -15.12 2.60
CA PHE A 96 13.97 -14.16 1.65
C PHE A 96 15.50 -14.16 1.64
N PRO A 97 16.20 -14.28 2.80
CA PRO A 97 17.65 -14.46 2.80
C PRO A 97 18.11 -15.73 2.09
N ILE A 98 17.36 -16.84 2.23
CA ILE A 98 17.70 -18.14 1.63
C ILE A 98 17.60 -18.05 0.09
N TYR A 99 16.53 -17.45 -0.41
CA TYR A 99 16.27 -17.31 -1.85
C TYR A 99 16.86 -16.04 -2.48
N LYS A 100 17.66 -15.27 -1.72
CA LYS A 100 18.24 -13.98 -2.15
C LYS A 100 17.19 -13.01 -2.71
N ILE A 101 16.01 -12.97 -2.08
CA ILE A 101 14.94 -12.03 -2.42
C ILE A 101 15.12 -10.76 -1.57
N PRO A 102 15.02 -9.55 -2.14
CA PRO A 102 15.13 -8.32 -1.36
C PRO A 102 13.95 -8.19 -0.38
N LYS A 103 14.24 -7.91 0.90
CA LYS A 103 13.22 -7.72 1.94
C LYS A 103 12.35 -6.49 1.65
N VAL A 104 11.05 -6.62 1.88
CA VAL A 104 10.09 -5.53 1.84
C VAL A 104 10.19 -4.74 3.14
N ARG A 105 10.28 -3.41 3.02
CA ARG A 105 10.31 -2.49 4.16
C ARG A 105 8.89 -2.21 4.62
N ARG A 106 8.55 -2.67 5.83
CA ARG A 106 7.20 -2.50 6.41
C ARG A 106 6.78 -1.03 6.57
N ARG A 107 7.74 -0.13 6.86
CA ARG A 107 7.47 1.31 7.10
C ARG A 107 6.90 2.04 5.89
N ASP A 108 7.14 1.54 4.68
CA ASP A 108 6.67 2.17 3.45
C ASP A 108 5.17 1.90 3.22
N TYR A 109 4.61 0.88 3.90
CA TYR A 109 3.22 0.45 3.78
C TYR A 109 2.34 0.90 4.97
N LEU A 110 2.93 1.01 6.17
CA LEU A 110 2.21 1.44 7.36
C LEU A 110 2.35 2.95 7.58
N VAL A 111 1.48 3.70 6.92
CA VAL A 111 1.43 5.16 6.98
C VAL A 111 0.31 5.61 7.91
N PHE A 112 0.66 6.35 8.97
CA PHE A 112 -0.24 6.77 10.04
C PHE A 112 -0.33 8.30 10.18
N ASP A 113 -0.38 9.02 9.06
CA ASP A 113 -0.27 10.49 9.06
C ASP A 113 -1.56 11.21 9.51
N ARG A 114 -2.68 10.49 9.45
CA ARG A 114 -4.03 11.04 9.71
C ARG A 114 -4.28 11.34 11.19
N HIS A 115 -3.40 10.92 12.09
CA HIS A 115 -3.49 11.29 13.51
C HIS A 115 -3.22 12.78 13.77
N HIS A 116 -2.50 13.45 12.87
CA HIS A 116 -2.19 14.88 12.94
C HIS A 116 -3.37 15.79 12.58
N LEU A 117 -4.45 15.23 12.02
CA LEU A 117 -5.64 15.99 11.68
C LEU A 117 -6.39 16.37 12.97
N ALA A 118 -6.42 17.67 13.28
CA ALA A 118 -6.95 18.22 14.53
C ALA A 118 -8.49 18.20 14.62
N TYR A 119 -9.20 18.10 13.48
CA TYR A 119 -10.67 18.09 13.40
C TYR A 119 -11.30 16.72 13.69
N LEU A 120 -10.51 15.63 13.67
CA LEU A 120 -11.00 14.29 13.92
C LEU A 120 -11.17 14.03 15.43
N ASN A 121 -12.29 13.39 15.78
CA ASN A 121 -12.55 12.88 17.12
C ASN A 121 -11.69 11.66 17.46
N LEU A 122 -11.57 11.34 18.75
CA LEU A 122 -10.77 10.19 19.21
C LEU A 122 -11.25 8.87 18.59
N LEU A 123 -12.57 8.64 18.51
CA LEU A 123 -13.14 7.44 17.87
C LEU A 123 -12.82 7.38 16.38
N GLU A 124 -12.91 8.51 15.68
CA GLU A 124 -12.59 8.57 14.25
C GLU A 124 -11.10 8.34 13.99
N LYS A 125 -10.22 8.82 14.90
CA LYS A 125 -8.78 8.52 14.85
C LYS A 125 -8.50 7.03 15.06
N ILE A 126 -9.23 6.35 15.96
CA ILE A 126 -9.10 4.90 16.16
C ILE A 126 -9.58 4.13 14.93
N ASN A 127 -10.76 4.47 14.39
CA ASN A 127 -11.27 3.88 13.14
C ASN A 127 -10.29 4.08 11.99
N CYS A 128 -9.72 5.28 11.88
CA CYS A 128 -8.74 5.61 10.85
C CYS A 128 -7.46 4.79 11.01
N ALA A 129 -6.93 4.66 12.23
CA ALA A 129 -5.77 3.83 12.52
C ALA A 129 -6.01 2.36 12.17
N TYR A 130 -7.19 1.85 12.52
CA TYR A 130 -7.62 0.49 12.20
C TYR A 130 -7.62 0.25 10.69
N CYS A 131 -8.27 1.13 9.92
CA CYS A 131 -8.32 1.02 8.45
C CYS A 131 -6.94 1.20 7.81
N SER A 132 -6.12 2.13 8.30
CA SER A 132 -4.74 2.32 7.84
C SER A 132 -3.89 1.06 8.09
N TYR A 133 -4.03 0.47 9.28
CA TYR A 133 -3.30 -0.76 9.63
C TYR A 133 -3.74 -1.94 8.76
N GLY A 134 -5.05 -2.22 8.66
CA GLY A 134 -5.56 -3.34 7.86
C GLY A 134 -5.15 -3.25 6.39
N ASN A 135 -5.34 -2.09 5.76
CA ASN A 135 -4.93 -1.88 4.37
C ASN A 135 -3.41 -1.93 4.20
N GLY A 136 -2.64 -1.35 5.13
CA GLY A 136 -1.18 -1.38 5.12
C GLY A 136 -0.63 -2.81 5.23
N VAL A 137 -1.18 -3.64 6.12
CA VAL A 137 -0.80 -5.05 6.27
C VAL A 137 -1.13 -5.84 5.00
N ILE A 138 -2.31 -5.65 4.40
CA ILE A 138 -2.67 -6.34 3.15
C ILE A 138 -1.73 -5.93 2.01
N ALA A 139 -1.43 -4.64 1.88
CA ALA A 139 -0.53 -4.14 0.84
C ALA A 139 0.90 -4.69 1.03
N PHE A 140 1.39 -4.71 2.27
CA PHE A 140 2.68 -5.32 2.62
C PHE A 140 2.71 -6.81 2.30
N ALA A 141 1.69 -7.57 2.72
CA ALA A 141 1.58 -9.00 2.44
C ALA A 141 1.52 -9.29 0.94
N ARG A 142 0.80 -8.45 0.19
CA ARG A 142 0.71 -8.54 -1.27
C ARG A 142 2.05 -8.29 -1.94
N GLU A 143 2.83 -7.31 -1.50
CA GLU A 143 4.18 -7.08 -2.05
C GLU A 143 5.13 -8.24 -1.73
N VAL A 144 5.08 -8.79 -0.51
CA VAL A 144 5.86 -9.98 -0.15
C VAL A 144 5.49 -11.15 -1.06
N ALA A 145 4.19 -11.40 -1.27
CA ALA A 145 3.72 -12.44 -2.19
C ALA A 145 4.15 -12.16 -3.65
N ALA A 146 4.10 -10.90 -4.10
CA ALA A 146 4.51 -10.52 -5.45
C ALA A 146 6.00 -10.78 -5.70
N ARG A 147 6.88 -10.50 -4.73
CA ARG A 147 8.32 -10.81 -4.83
C ARG A 147 8.60 -12.30 -4.80
N THR A 148 7.81 -13.05 -4.04
CA THR A 148 7.83 -14.52 -4.08
C THR A 148 7.39 -15.02 -5.46
N GLU A 149 6.33 -14.46 -6.04
CA GLU A 149 5.84 -14.82 -7.38
C GLU A 149 6.88 -14.54 -8.47
N VAL A 150 7.60 -13.41 -8.39
CA VAL A 150 8.71 -13.09 -9.32
C VAL A 150 9.79 -14.18 -9.29
N TYR A 151 10.13 -14.70 -8.12
CA TYR A 151 11.14 -15.75 -7.99
C TYR A 151 10.65 -17.11 -8.51
N TRP A 152 9.44 -17.52 -8.12
CA TRP A 152 8.96 -18.89 -8.35
C TRP A 152 8.22 -19.07 -9.68
N CYS A 153 7.47 -18.05 -10.11
CA CYS A 153 6.47 -18.19 -11.17
C CYS A 153 6.26 -16.88 -11.95
N PRO A 154 7.29 -16.31 -12.62
CA PRO A 154 7.16 -15.08 -13.40
C PRO A 154 6.47 -15.32 -14.76
N ILE A 155 5.26 -15.88 -14.75
CA ILE A 155 4.42 -16.14 -15.94
C ILE A 155 3.02 -15.57 -15.73
N LYS A 156 2.47 -14.95 -16.77
CA LYS A 156 1.12 -14.36 -16.73
C LYS A 156 0.06 -15.45 -16.71
N HIS A 157 -1.05 -15.16 -16.03
CA HIS A 157 -2.27 -15.93 -16.06
C HIS A 157 -2.96 -15.82 -17.43
N ALA A 158 -3.57 -16.92 -17.89
CA ALA A 158 -4.40 -16.94 -19.10
C ALA A 158 -5.63 -16.02 -19.00
N ARG A 159 -6.15 -15.83 -17.78
CA ARG A 159 -7.28 -14.94 -17.52
C ARG A 159 -6.79 -13.58 -17.05
N ARG A 160 -7.55 -12.54 -17.38
CA ARG A 160 -7.31 -11.19 -16.88
C ARG A 160 -7.38 -11.18 -15.34
N VAL A 161 -6.33 -10.68 -14.72
CA VAL A 161 -6.26 -10.44 -13.27
C VAL A 161 -6.69 -9.00 -12.98
N LEU A 162 -7.56 -8.81 -11.99
CA LEU A 162 -7.96 -7.49 -11.54
C LEU A 162 -6.92 -6.95 -10.56
N GLY A 163 -6.37 -5.78 -10.88
CA GLY A 163 -5.30 -5.16 -10.10
C GLY A 163 -4.09 -6.09 -9.97
N PRO A 164 -3.33 -6.36 -11.04
CA PRO A 164 -2.05 -7.06 -10.92
C PRO A 164 -1.04 -6.22 -10.12
N HIS A 165 -0.03 -6.85 -9.50
CA HIS A 165 1.04 -6.11 -8.86
C HIS A 165 1.99 -5.50 -9.92
N PRO A 166 2.78 -4.46 -9.59
CA PRO A 166 3.63 -3.77 -10.56
C PRO A 166 4.57 -4.71 -11.33
N HIS A 167 5.17 -5.69 -10.64
CA HIS A 167 6.12 -6.64 -11.24
C HIS A 167 5.50 -7.58 -12.30
N TYR A 168 4.17 -7.70 -12.36
CA TYR A 168 3.46 -8.63 -13.25
C TYR A 168 3.60 -8.27 -14.73
N GLN A 169 3.85 -7.00 -15.05
CA GLN A 169 4.06 -6.55 -16.42
C GLN A 169 5.30 -7.20 -17.05
N GLY A 170 6.34 -7.44 -16.24
CA GLY A 170 7.58 -8.05 -16.65
C GLY A 170 7.55 -9.58 -16.69
N PHE A 171 6.39 -10.24 -16.54
CA PHE A 171 6.29 -11.70 -16.58
C PHE A 171 6.26 -12.23 -18.02
N ALA A 172 6.67 -13.49 -18.20
CA ALA A 172 6.52 -14.21 -19.46
C ALA A 172 5.03 -14.36 -19.82
N ASP A 173 4.70 -14.34 -21.10
CA ASP A 173 3.32 -14.51 -21.54
C ASP A 173 2.82 -15.95 -21.29
N PHE A 174 1.52 -16.08 -21.12
CA PHE A 174 0.92 -17.39 -20.87
C PHE A 174 1.16 -18.33 -22.06
N GLY A 175 1.76 -19.49 -21.79
CA GLY A 175 2.09 -20.49 -22.81
C GLY A 175 3.49 -20.36 -23.42
N ASP A 176 4.23 -19.29 -23.11
CA ASP A 176 5.61 -19.11 -23.58
C ASP A 176 6.60 -19.81 -22.62
N ALA A 177 6.86 -21.08 -22.90
CA ALA A 177 7.76 -21.90 -22.10
C ALA A 177 9.23 -21.44 -22.18
N GLU A 178 9.65 -20.90 -23.33
CA GLU A 178 11.04 -20.45 -23.53
C GLU A 178 11.31 -19.17 -22.74
N ALA A 179 10.44 -18.17 -22.83
CA ALA A 179 10.53 -16.95 -22.05
C ALA A 179 10.45 -17.22 -20.54
N TYR A 180 9.60 -18.16 -20.13
CA TYR A 180 9.53 -18.59 -18.73
C TYR A 180 10.86 -19.18 -18.23
N ARG A 181 11.46 -20.10 -18.99
CA ARG A 181 12.74 -20.71 -18.62
C ARG A 181 13.88 -19.69 -18.57
N ALA A 182 13.90 -18.74 -19.50
CA ALA A 182 14.86 -17.65 -19.50
C ALA A 182 14.74 -16.78 -18.23
N LYS A 183 13.51 -16.41 -17.83
CA LYS A 183 13.28 -15.63 -16.60
C LYS A 183 13.66 -16.38 -15.34
N ILE A 184 13.35 -17.68 -15.25
CA ILE A 184 13.77 -18.50 -14.11
C ILE A 184 15.31 -18.52 -14.01
N ALA A 185 16.01 -18.68 -15.13
CA ALA A 185 17.48 -18.65 -15.14
C ALA A 185 18.04 -17.30 -14.67
N GLU A 186 17.41 -16.18 -15.05
CA GLU A 186 17.77 -14.84 -14.60
C GLU A 186 17.68 -14.68 -13.07
N MET A 187 16.65 -15.28 -12.45
CA MET A 187 16.39 -15.17 -11.01
C MET A 187 17.26 -16.09 -10.14
N GLN A 188 17.99 -17.07 -10.72
CA GLN A 188 18.87 -17.99 -9.97
C GLN A 188 20.02 -17.28 -9.24
N GLY A 189 20.44 -16.11 -9.73
CA GLY A 189 21.46 -15.27 -9.09
C GLY A 189 20.93 -14.45 -7.90
N GLY A 190 19.61 -14.39 -7.73
CA GLY A 190 18.90 -13.51 -6.81
C GLY A 190 17.91 -12.61 -7.53
N VAL A 191 16.82 -12.27 -6.87
CA VAL A 191 15.74 -11.48 -7.47
C VAL A 191 16.13 -10.01 -7.58
N LYS A 192 16.03 -9.46 -8.79
CA LYS A 192 16.14 -8.03 -9.04
C LYS A 192 14.73 -7.44 -9.12
N ILE A 193 14.44 -6.49 -8.24
CA ILE A 193 13.17 -5.74 -8.24
C ILE A 193 13.48 -4.31 -8.64
N ASP A 194 13.01 -3.91 -9.83
CA ASP A 194 13.12 -2.53 -10.28
C ASP A 194 12.26 -1.62 -9.38
N GLY A 195 12.88 -0.58 -8.81
CA GLY A 195 12.21 0.39 -7.91
C GLY A 195 12.36 0.14 -6.41
N ALA A 196 13.15 -0.85 -5.97
CA ALA A 196 13.46 -1.05 -4.54
C ALA A 196 14.60 -0.12 -4.05
N GLY A 197 14.33 1.19 -3.96
CA GLY A 197 15.18 2.20 -3.32
C GLY A 197 14.68 2.57 -1.92
#